data_AF-B6JLK7-F1
#
_entry.id   AF-B6JLK7-F1
#
_cell.length_a   1.000
_cell.length_b   1.000
_cell.length_c   1.000
_cell.angle_alpha   90.00
_cell.angle_beta   90.00
_cell.angle_gamma   90.00
#
_symmetry.space_group_name_H-M   'P 1'
#
loop_
_entity.id
_entity.type
_entity.pdbx_description
1 polymer ?
#
loop_
_entity_poly.entity_id
_entity_poly.type
_entity_poly.pdbx_seq_one_letter_code
_entity_poly.pdbx_strand_id
1 'polypeptide(L)'
;MDFLEKVLDNQVTESKELVKLYDYDLYTLGEAADRMRQNMHQKIVYFNVNRHLNPSNICADACKFCAFSAHRKNPNPYEMSLEEILEKVKNSYNKGIKEVHIVSAHNPNYSYEWYLKVFMPLLKAAY
;
A
#
# COMPACT_ATOMS: atom_id res chain seq x y z
N MET A 1 32.61 -13.85 -14.46
CA MET A 1 31.57 -12.97 -13.93
C MET A 1 31.00 -13.59 -12.69
N ASP A 2 31.05 -12.84 -11.60
CA ASP A 2 30.36 -13.16 -10.36
C ASP A 2 28.84 -13.31 -10.60
N PHE A 3 28.13 -14.07 -9.77
CA PHE A 3 26.70 -14.30 -9.96
C PHE A 3 25.93 -12.98 -9.83
N LEU A 4 26.33 -12.10 -8.92
CA LEU A 4 25.75 -10.76 -8.77
C LEU A 4 25.95 -9.91 -10.04
N GLU A 5 27.12 -9.95 -10.67
CA GLU A 5 27.35 -9.24 -11.94
C GLU A 5 26.39 -9.70 -13.04
N LYS A 6 26.18 -11.02 -13.17
CA LYS A 6 25.21 -11.57 -14.14
C LYS A 6 23.79 -11.11 -13.87
N VAL A 7 23.39 -11.02 -12.59
CA VAL A 7 22.07 -10.50 -12.21
C VAL A 7 21.95 -9.03 -12.60
N LEU A 8 22.96 -8.21 -12.31
CA LEU A 8 22.96 -6.78 -12.60
C LEU A 8 22.98 -6.48 -14.10
N ASP A 9 23.56 -7.37 -14.90
CA ASP A 9 23.56 -7.31 -16.37
C ASP A 9 22.29 -7.92 -16.99
N ASN A 10 21.26 -8.22 -16.19
CA ASN A 10 20.00 -8.86 -16.62
C ASN A 10 20.18 -10.21 -17.34
N GLN A 11 21.27 -10.93 -17.06
CA GLN A 11 21.56 -12.24 -17.65
C GLN A 11 20.91 -13.39 -16.88
N VAL A 12 20.33 -13.13 -15.70
CA VAL A 12 19.59 -14.08 -14.89
C VAL A 12 18.12 -13.66 -14.84
N THR A 13 17.26 -14.42 -15.51
CA THR A 13 15.82 -14.11 -15.64
C THR A 13 14.92 -15.05 -14.82
N GLU A 14 15.44 -16.23 -14.46
CA GLU A 14 14.69 -17.23 -13.71
C GLU A 14 14.62 -16.90 -12.22
N SER A 15 13.40 -16.73 -11.69
CA SER A 15 13.20 -16.36 -10.28
C SER A 15 13.80 -17.36 -9.30
N LYS A 16 13.86 -18.65 -9.66
CA LYS A 16 14.48 -19.69 -8.83
C LYS A 16 15.98 -19.48 -8.64
N GLU A 17 16.66 -18.91 -9.63
CA GLU A 17 18.10 -18.63 -9.53
C GLU A 17 18.37 -17.41 -8.64
N LEU A 18 17.51 -16.40 -8.72
CA LEU A 18 17.63 -15.17 -7.91
C LEU A 18 17.54 -15.41 -6.40
N VAL A 19 16.98 -16.53 -5.96
CA VAL A 19 16.94 -16.92 -4.53
C VAL A 19 18.35 -16.96 -3.92
N LYS A 20 19.39 -17.28 -4.71
CA LYS A 20 20.79 -17.26 -4.26
C LYS A 20 21.26 -15.90 -3.76
N LEU A 21 20.57 -14.81 -4.13
CA LEU A 21 20.89 -13.48 -3.61
C LEU A 21 20.70 -13.42 -2.09
N TYR A 22 19.76 -14.17 -1.51
CA TYR A 22 19.56 -14.17 -0.04
C TYR A 22 20.79 -14.65 0.75
N ASP A 23 21.74 -15.35 0.11
CA ASP A 23 22.96 -15.83 0.76
C ASP A 23 24.11 -14.80 0.74
N TYR A 24 23.95 -13.67 0.04
CA TYR A 24 24.98 -12.63 -0.01
C TYR A 24 25.01 -11.79 1.27
N ASP A 25 26.20 -11.24 1.57
CA ASP A 25 26.35 -10.24 2.61
C ASP A 25 25.50 -8.99 2.32
N LEU A 26 24.93 -8.42 3.39
CA LEU A 26 24.02 -7.28 3.32
C LEU A 26 24.66 -6.05 2.69
N TYR A 27 25.94 -5.78 2.96
CA TYR A 27 26.62 -4.60 2.40
C TYR A 27 26.91 -4.78 0.92
N THR A 28 27.31 -5.97 0.50
CA THR A 28 27.51 -6.28 -0.93
C THR A 28 26.23 -6.10 -1.73
N LEU A 29 25.10 -6.65 -1.24
CA LEU A 29 23.80 -6.43 -1.89
C LEU A 29 23.32 -4.99 -1.80
N GLY A 30 23.52 -4.35 -0.65
CA GLY A 30 23.11 -2.97 -0.40
C GLY A 30 23.79 -2.00 -1.36
N GLU A 31 25.09 -2.18 -1.61
CA GLU A 31 25.84 -1.36 -2.57
C GLU A 31 25.33 -1.56 -4.01
N ALA A 32 25.09 -2.81 -4.42
CA ALA A 32 24.53 -3.10 -5.73
C ALA A 32 23.13 -2.49 -5.92
N ALA A 33 22.26 -2.64 -4.92
CA ALA A 33 20.92 -2.08 -4.92
C ALA A 33 20.92 -0.55 -4.91
N ASP A 34 21.78 0.09 -4.11
CA ASP A 34 21.89 1.55 -4.08
C ASP A 34 22.45 2.10 -5.40
N ARG A 35 23.40 1.42 -6.06
CA ARG A 35 23.85 1.80 -7.40
C ARG A 35 22.71 1.78 -8.41
N MET A 36 21.89 0.73 -8.42
CA MET A 36 20.70 0.67 -9.28
C MET A 36 19.74 1.83 -8.97
N ARG A 37 19.44 2.06 -7.69
CA ARG A 37 18.57 3.14 -7.23
C ARG A 37 19.12 4.52 -7.59
N GLN A 38 20.44 4.75 -7.48
CA GLN A 38 21.11 5.99 -7.89
C GLN A 38 21.02 6.21 -9.40
N ASN A 39 21.16 5.17 -10.21
CA ASN A 39 21.01 5.29 -11.66
C ASN A 39 19.57 5.68 -12.06
N MET A 40 18.57 5.16 -11.35
CA MET A 40 17.15 5.44 -11.63
C MET A 40 16.66 6.77 -11.05
N HIS A 41 17.15 7.14 -9.86
CA HIS A 41 16.55 8.21 -9.04
C HIS A 41 17.56 9.23 -8.50
N GLN A 42 18.86 9.06 -8.76
CA GLN A 42 19.93 9.95 -8.28
C GLN A 42 19.82 10.20 -6.77
N LYS A 43 19.81 11.45 -6.32
CA LYS A 43 19.60 11.81 -4.90
C LYS A 43 18.16 12.24 -4.60
N ILE A 44 17.22 12.01 -5.51
CA ILE A 44 15.81 12.39 -5.34
C ILE A 44 15.11 11.35 -4.46
N VAL A 45 14.44 11.85 -3.42
CA VAL A 45 13.57 11.06 -2.56
C VAL A 45 12.15 11.60 -2.73
N TYR A 46 11.25 10.76 -3.22
CA TYR A 46 9.86 11.13 -3.48
C TYR A 46 8.99 10.94 -2.24
N PHE A 47 8.08 11.87 -2.01
CA PHE A 47 7.03 11.75 -1.01
C PHE A 47 5.77 12.47 -1.51
N ASN A 48 4.61 12.10 -0.96
CA ASN A 48 3.37 12.84 -1.14
C ASN A 48 2.64 12.99 0.20
N VAL A 49 1.70 13.93 0.25
CA VAL A 49 0.77 14.04 1.38
C VAL A 49 -0.57 13.46 0.93
N ASN A 50 -0.89 12.28 1.46
CA ASN A 50 -2.12 11.56 1.17
C ASN A 50 -2.98 11.38 2.43
N ARG A 51 -4.23 10.99 2.22
CA ARG A 51 -5.12 10.54 3.30
C ARG A 51 -5.40 9.06 3.17
N HIS A 52 -4.91 8.27 4.13
CA HIS A 52 -5.35 6.90 4.29
C HIS A 52 -6.73 6.85 4.97
N LEU A 53 -7.65 6.07 4.41
CA LEU A 53 -9.01 5.90 4.91
C LEU A 53 -9.36 4.41 4.95
N ASN A 54 -9.79 3.94 6.12
CA ASN A 54 -10.29 2.58 6.30
C ASN A 54 -11.77 2.65 6.70
N PRO A 55 -12.72 2.36 5.80
CA PRO A 55 -14.14 2.52 6.12
C PRO A 55 -14.66 1.58 7.20
N SER A 56 -14.08 0.39 7.32
CA SER A 56 -14.43 -0.57 8.36
C SER A 56 -13.24 -1.48 8.67
N ASN A 57 -13.19 -1.95 9.91
CA ASN A 57 -12.29 -3.03 10.34
C ASN A 57 -13.02 -4.38 10.54
N ILE A 58 -14.34 -4.43 10.26
CA ILE A 58 -15.12 -5.68 10.22
C ILE A 58 -14.65 -6.48 9.01
N CYS A 59 -14.29 -7.73 9.22
CA CYS A 59 -13.60 -8.53 8.20
C CYS A 59 -14.04 -10.00 8.28
N ALA A 60 -14.31 -10.62 7.14
CA ALA A 60 -14.55 -12.06 7.04
C ALA A 60 -13.27 -12.89 7.18
N ASP A 61 -12.10 -12.28 6.91
CA ASP A 61 -10.83 -12.99 6.85
C ASP A 61 -10.16 -13.16 8.23
N ALA A 62 -9.34 -14.22 8.32
CA ALA A 62 -8.60 -14.61 9.51
C ALA A 62 -7.07 -14.61 9.26
N CYS A 63 -6.54 -13.53 8.68
CA CYS A 63 -5.09 -13.35 8.41
C CYS A 63 -4.25 -13.26 9.69
N LYS A 64 -3.37 -14.24 9.96
CA LYS A 64 -2.65 -14.39 11.26
C LYS A 64 -1.80 -13.18 11.65
N PHE A 65 -1.25 -12.49 10.66
CA PHE A 65 -0.42 -11.30 10.81
C PHE A 65 -1.22 -9.99 10.91
N CYS A 66 -2.51 -9.99 10.55
CA CYS A 66 -3.29 -8.75 10.48
C CYS A 66 -3.76 -8.32 11.88
N ALA A 67 -3.38 -7.11 12.29
CA ALA A 67 -3.84 -6.47 13.52
C ALA A 67 -5.12 -5.63 13.32
N PHE A 68 -5.49 -5.34 12.07
CA PHE A 68 -6.61 -4.46 11.74
C PHE A 68 -7.97 -5.16 11.94
N SER A 69 -8.09 -6.43 11.56
CA SER A 69 -9.34 -7.20 11.59
C SER A 69 -9.97 -7.33 12.98
N ALA A 70 -11.24 -6.93 13.09
CA ALA A 70 -12.07 -7.06 14.29
C ALA A 70 -12.53 -8.49 14.59
N HIS A 71 -12.46 -9.40 13.60
CA HIS A 71 -12.92 -10.77 13.80
C HIS A 71 -12.11 -11.56 14.86
N ARG A 72 -10.83 -11.23 15.07
CA ARG A 72 -9.98 -11.98 16.02
C ARG A 72 -9.22 -11.17 17.05
N LYS A 73 -8.74 -9.98 16.69
CA LYS A 73 -7.72 -9.28 17.49
C LYS A 73 -8.15 -7.89 17.96
N ASN A 74 -9.13 -7.29 17.29
CA ASN A 74 -9.59 -5.95 17.63
C ASN A 74 -10.99 -6.03 18.27
N PRO A 75 -11.14 -5.73 19.59
CA PRO A 75 -12.43 -5.81 20.28
C PRO A 75 -13.38 -4.66 19.93
N ASN A 76 -12.92 -3.69 19.14
CA ASN A 76 -13.67 -2.49 18.77
C ASN A 76 -14.01 -2.54 17.26
N PRO A 77 -15.00 -3.33 16.85
CA PRO A 77 -15.49 -3.29 15.47
C PRO A 77 -16.08 -1.91 15.19
N TYR A 78 -15.84 -1.39 13.99
CA TYR A 78 -16.44 -0.15 13.52
C TYR A 78 -16.78 -0.23 12.03
N GLU A 79 -17.72 0.62 11.66
CA GLU A 79 -18.13 0.86 10.29
C GLU A 79 -18.42 2.36 10.16
N MET A 80 -17.74 3.03 9.23
CA MET A 80 -17.96 4.44 8.96
C MET A 80 -19.21 4.63 8.09
N SER A 81 -20.00 5.65 8.38
CA SER A 81 -21.06 6.09 7.48
C SER A 81 -20.48 6.77 6.22
N LEU A 82 -21.28 6.87 5.17
CA LEU A 82 -20.87 7.59 3.96
C LEU A 82 -20.54 9.06 4.28
N GLU A 83 -21.33 9.69 5.14
CA GLU A 83 -21.15 11.07 5.58
C GLU A 83 -19.81 11.25 6.30
N GLU A 84 -19.45 10.35 7.21
CA GLU A 84 -18.16 10.37 7.90
C GLU A 84 -16.97 10.21 6.93
N ILE A 85 -17.12 9.34 5.92
CA ILE A 85 -16.11 9.15 4.87
C ILE A 85 -15.92 10.46 4.09
N LEU A 86 -17.01 11.04 3.59
CA LEU A 86 -16.97 12.26 2.79
C LEU A 86 -16.43 13.44 3.60
N GLU A 87 -16.82 13.57 4.88
CA GLU A 87 -16.32 14.61 5.76
C GLU A 87 -14.82 14.48 6.01
N LYS A 88 -14.33 13.27 6.31
CA LYS A 88 -12.88 13.02 6.51
C LYS A 88 -12.09 13.35 5.26
N VAL A 89 -12.59 13.00 4.08
CA VAL A 89 -11.93 13.33 2.81
C VAL A 89 -11.94 14.84 2.58
N LYS A 90 -13.09 15.50 2.70
CA LYS A 90 -13.22 16.96 2.56
C LYS A 90 -12.29 17.73 3.50
N ASN A 91 -12.23 17.33 4.76
CA ASN A 91 -11.34 17.92 5.76
C ASN A 91 -9.87 17.75 5.40
N SER A 92 -9.50 16.63 4.78
CA SER A 92 -8.13 16.38 4.34
C SER A 92 -7.83 17.14 3.04
N TYR A 93 -8.79 17.23 2.12
CA TYR A 93 -8.69 18.03 0.90
C TYR A 93 -8.43 19.52 1.23
N ASN A 94 -9.16 20.07 2.19
CA ASN A 94 -8.96 21.45 2.67
C ASN A 94 -7.56 21.68 3.28
N LYS A 95 -6.83 20.61 3.63
CA LYS A 95 -5.44 20.65 4.10
C LYS A 95 -4.41 20.43 2.98
N GLY A 96 -4.85 20.36 1.73
CA GLY A 96 -4.01 20.32 0.54
C GLY A 96 -3.56 18.94 0.07
N ILE A 97 -4.15 17.84 0.57
CA ILE A 97 -3.85 16.50 0.03
C ILE A 97 -4.22 16.41 -1.45
N LYS A 98 -3.52 15.54 -2.18
CA LYS A 98 -3.82 15.27 -3.60
C LYS A 98 -4.37 13.87 -3.85
N GLU A 99 -4.26 12.99 -2.86
CA GLU A 99 -4.64 11.60 -2.99
C GLU A 99 -5.32 11.09 -1.72
N VAL A 100 -6.34 10.26 -1.90
CA VAL A 100 -6.96 9.48 -0.83
C VAL A 100 -6.73 8.00 -1.13
N HIS A 101 -6.14 7.28 -0.18
CA HIS A 101 -5.89 5.86 -0.26
C HIS A 101 -6.95 5.13 0.57
N ILE A 102 -7.92 4.50 -0.10
CA ILE A 102 -9.03 3.80 0.56
C ILE A 102 -8.69 2.32 0.64
N VAL A 103 -8.45 1.81 1.84
CA VAL A 103 -8.17 0.39 2.10
C VAL A 103 -9.23 -0.13 3.04
N SER A 104 -10.07 -1.05 2.58
CA SER A 104 -11.14 -1.64 3.39
C SER A 104 -10.72 -3.00 3.91
N ALA A 105 -11.18 -3.36 5.11
CA ALA A 105 -11.27 -4.77 5.46
C ALA A 105 -12.21 -5.50 4.47
N HIS A 106 -12.10 -6.83 4.38
CA HIS A 106 -13.03 -7.68 3.64
C HIS A 106 -14.35 -7.79 4.41
N ASN A 107 -15.09 -6.68 4.48
CA ASN A 107 -16.35 -6.61 5.20
C ASN A 107 -17.43 -7.39 4.42
N PRO A 108 -18.05 -8.42 5.02
CA PRO A 108 -19.03 -9.27 4.32
C PRO A 108 -20.31 -8.51 3.93
N ASN A 109 -20.55 -7.33 4.49
CA ASN A 109 -21.71 -6.49 4.18
C ASN A 109 -21.43 -5.48 3.05
N TYR A 110 -20.18 -5.34 2.60
CA TYR A 110 -19.82 -4.41 1.53
C TYR A 110 -19.88 -5.10 0.17
N SER A 111 -20.92 -4.76 -0.60
CA SER A 111 -20.99 -5.12 -2.01
C SER A 111 -20.20 -4.14 -2.88
N TYR A 112 -20.05 -4.44 -4.17
CA TYR A 112 -19.42 -3.52 -5.11
C TYR A 112 -20.20 -2.18 -5.21
N GLU A 113 -21.53 -2.22 -5.12
CA GLU A 113 -22.38 -1.03 -5.14
C GLU A 113 -22.13 -0.12 -3.95
N TRP A 114 -21.80 -0.70 -2.78
CA TRP A 114 -21.40 0.09 -1.62
C TRP A 114 -20.14 0.91 -1.94
N TYR A 115 -19.12 0.29 -2.55
CA TYR A 115 -17.91 1.01 -2.97
C TYR A 115 -18.21 2.08 -4.02
N LEU A 116 -19.10 1.81 -4.98
CA LEU A 116 -19.51 2.83 -5.96
C LEU A 116 -20.20 4.03 -5.29
N LYS A 117 -21.02 3.81 -4.26
CA LYS A 117 -21.62 4.89 -3.47
C LYS A 117 -20.58 5.73 -2.74
N VAL A 118 -19.44 5.15 -2.36
CA VAL A 118 -18.30 5.88 -1.78
C VAL A 118 -17.51 6.64 -2.85
N PHE A 119 -17.14 6.00 -3.95
CA PHE A 119 -16.25 6.59 -4.95
C PHE A 119 -16.92 7.67 -5.80
N MET A 120 -18.19 7.47 -6.20
CA MET A 120 -18.88 8.39 -7.11
C MET A 120 -18.96 9.83 -6.59
N PRO A 121 -19.35 10.09 -5.32
CA PRO A 121 -19.33 11.44 -4.78
C PRO A 121 -17.92 12.01 -4.67
N LEU A 122 -16.91 11.20 -4.34
CA LEU A 122 -15.52 11.65 -4.21
C LEU A 122 -14.92 12.10 -5.56
N LEU A 123 -15.28 11.42 -6.65
CA LEU A 123 -14.85 11.81 -8.01
C LEU A 123 -15.56 13.06 -8.52
N LYS A 124 -16.84 13.24 -8.17
CA LYS A 124 -17.64 14.42 -8.57
C LYS A 124 -17.33 15.64 -7.73
N ALA A 125 -16.99 15.44 -6.46
CA ALA A 125 -16.56 16.49 -5.55
C ALA A 125 -15.10 16.88 -5.81
N ALA A 126 -14.73 17.09 -7.07
CA ALA A 126 -13.51 17.81 -7.43
C ALA A 126 -13.62 19.23 -6.86
N TYR A 127 -13.30 19.33 -5.57
CA TYR A 127 -13.09 20.56 -4.84
C TYR A 127 -11.93 21.33 -5.45
#